data_AF-A0A972U258-F1
#
_entry.id   AF-A0A972U258-F1
#
_cell.length_a   1.000
_cell.length_b   1.000
_cell.length_c   1.000
_cell.angle_alpha   90.00
_cell.angle_beta   90.00
_cell.angle_gamma   90.00
#
_symmetry.space_group_name_H-M   'P 1'
#
loop_
_entity.id
_entity.type
_entity.pdbx_description
1 polymer ?
#
loop_
_entity_poly.entity_id
_entity_poly.type
_entity_poly.pdbx_seq_one_letter_code
_entity_poly.pdbx_strand_id
1 'polypeptide(L)'
;MSPEQLDAALSRFKSDVKADRRAASRQLVSDLVDPLVISRAKQRWVETTPRNARRCDSLYRIYPDMKLVNMIRDGRDVAASIVSRGWGSDEFLTALDVWFERMMQAHNAMARIPADQTLTLQLEDLVNNDRETSYDKLFAFLGIHDSNPTRNYFEAKMNSENGHLNRWVQSVDPSMRDTVTKKYAEMLARLDDAGVTRPH
;
A
#
# COMPACT_ATOMS: atom_id res chain seq x y z
N MET A 1 13.78 0.53 -23.45
CA MET A 1 14.62 -0.67 -23.28
C MET A 1 14.63 -1.41 -24.59
N SER A 2 15.81 -1.67 -25.14
CA SER A 2 15.93 -2.47 -26.35
C SER A 2 15.92 -3.97 -26.02
N PRO A 3 15.60 -4.86 -26.98
CA PRO A 3 15.73 -6.31 -26.80
C PRO A 3 17.11 -6.72 -26.30
N GLU A 4 18.18 -6.10 -26.80
CA GLU A 4 19.56 -6.40 -26.40
C GLU A 4 19.82 -6.06 -24.92
N GLN A 5 19.23 -4.98 -24.42
CA GLN A 5 19.32 -4.61 -23.00
C GLN A 5 18.60 -5.63 -22.11
N LEU A 6 17.43 -6.12 -22.55
CA LEU A 6 16.69 -7.15 -21.85
C LEU A 6 17.47 -8.48 -21.82
N ASP A 7 18.01 -8.91 -22.95
CA ASP A 7 18.79 -10.14 -23.06
C ASP A 7 20.05 -10.09 -22.18
N ALA A 8 20.74 -8.94 -22.16
CA ALA A 8 21.88 -8.74 -21.28
C ALA A 8 21.52 -8.84 -19.79
N ALA A 9 20.40 -8.22 -19.38
CA ALA A 9 19.90 -8.29 -18.00
C ALA A 9 19.52 -9.73 -17.60
N LEU A 10 18.82 -10.44 -18.48
CA LEU A 10 18.44 -11.84 -18.26
C LEU A 10 19.65 -12.77 -18.21
N SER A 11 20.67 -12.53 -19.05
CA SER A 11 21.91 -13.29 -19.05
C SER A 11 22.66 -13.13 -17.71
N ARG A 12 22.83 -11.88 -17.23
CA ARG A 12 23.40 -11.61 -15.90
C ARG A 12 22.61 -12.28 -14.80
N PHE A 13 21.28 -12.13 -14.78
CA PHE A 13 20.43 -12.77 -13.78
C PHE A 13 20.63 -14.30 -13.74
N LYS A 14 20.64 -14.97 -14.90
CA LYS A 14 20.83 -16.43 -14.98
C LYS A 14 22.19 -16.88 -14.46
N SER A 15 23.24 -16.09 -14.68
CA SER A 15 24.57 -16.33 -14.13
C SER A 15 24.55 -16.28 -12.59
N ASP A 16 23.95 -15.23 -12.03
CA ASP A 16 24.21 -14.85 -10.64
C ASP A 16 23.17 -15.41 -9.66
N VAL A 17 21.97 -15.77 -10.13
CA VAL A 17 20.84 -16.19 -9.28
C VAL A 17 21.12 -17.43 -8.42
N LYS A 18 22.04 -18.31 -8.87
CA LYS A 18 22.45 -19.49 -8.10
C LYS A 18 23.36 -19.14 -6.93
N ALA A 19 24.19 -18.11 -7.07
CA ALA A 19 25.12 -17.66 -6.04
C ALA A 19 24.42 -16.78 -5.01
N ASP A 20 23.69 -15.75 -5.48
CA ASP A 20 22.88 -14.89 -4.62
C ASP A 20 21.58 -14.52 -5.33
N ARG A 21 20.51 -15.24 -4.97
CA ARG A 21 19.18 -14.99 -5.53
C ARG A 21 18.68 -13.58 -5.25
N ARG A 22 18.98 -13.00 -4.10
CA ARG A 22 18.44 -11.69 -3.71
C ARG A 22 19.16 -10.58 -4.46
N ALA A 23 20.49 -10.61 -4.48
CA ALA A 23 21.28 -9.66 -5.25
C ALA A 23 20.97 -9.75 -6.75
N ALA A 24 20.90 -10.96 -7.32
CA ALA A 24 20.55 -11.14 -8.72
C ALA A 24 19.15 -10.62 -9.05
N SER A 25 18.14 -10.89 -8.19
CA SER A 25 16.79 -10.34 -8.38
C SER A 25 16.75 -8.82 -8.28
N ARG A 26 17.47 -8.21 -7.34
CA ARG A 26 17.61 -6.75 -7.23
C ARG A 26 18.23 -6.19 -8.52
N GLN A 27 19.34 -6.77 -8.97
CA GLN A 27 20.05 -6.32 -10.16
C GLN A 27 19.18 -6.41 -11.41
N LEU A 28 18.41 -7.49 -11.56
CA LEU A 28 17.46 -7.63 -12.67
C LEU A 28 16.45 -6.48 -12.67
N VAL A 29 15.88 -6.12 -11.52
CA VAL A 29 14.93 -4.99 -11.46
C VAL A 29 15.62 -3.66 -11.76
N SER A 30 16.81 -3.41 -11.20
CA SER A 30 17.62 -2.22 -11.50
C SER A 30 17.90 -2.08 -13.00
N ASP A 31 18.36 -3.16 -13.64
CA ASP A 31 18.63 -3.18 -15.08
C ASP A 31 17.38 -2.84 -15.92
N LEU A 32 16.19 -3.20 -15.42
CA LEU A 32 14.93 -2.96 -16.13
C LEU A 32 14.34 -1.57 -15.85
N VAL A 33 14.45 -1.07 -14.62
CA VAL A 33 13.72 0.11 -14.13
C VAL A 33 14.60 1.36 -14.09
N ASP A 34 15.87 1.25 -13.72
CA ASP A 34 16.75 2.42 -13.55
C ASP A 34 16.91 3.21 -14.85
N PRO A 35 17.01 2.61 -16.06
CA PRO A 35 17.02 3.37 -17.30
C PRO A 35 15.75 4.22 -17.51
N LEU A 36 14.58 3.75 -17.05
CA LEU A 36 13.32 4.50 -17.11
C LEU A 36 13.29 5.67 -16.11
N VAL A 37 13.91 5.47 -14.94
CA VAL A 37 14.04 6.51 -13.91
C VAL A 37 14.97 7.62 -14.41
N ILE A 38 16.14 7.26 -14.94
CA ILE A 38 17.15 8.17 -15.47
C ILE A 38 16.61 8.95 -16.67
N SER A 39 16.01 8.26 -17.66
CA SER A 39 15.46 8.92 -18.86
C SER A 39 14.32 9.90 -18.56
N ARG A 40 13.63 9.75 -17.42
CA ARG A 40 12.58 10.66 -16.96
C ARG A 40 13.07 11.72 -15.97
N ALA A 41 14.38 11.82 -15.76
CA ALA A 41 15.01 12.69 -14.78
C ALA A 41 14.38 12.56 -13.38
N LYS A 42 14.02 11.32 -13.00
CA LYS A 42 13.52 10.99 -11.67
C LYS A 42 14.64 10.43 -10.83
N GLN A 43 14.52 10.55 -9.52
CA GLN A 43 15.51 10.03 -8.57
C GLN A 43 15.11 8.69 -7.96
N ARG A 44 13.82 8.35 -8.02
CA ARG A 44 13.25 7.17 -7.35
C ARG A 44 12.10 6.64 -8.21
N TRP A 45 11.82 5.35 -8.08
CA TRP A 45 10.60 4.71 -8.57
C TRP A 45 9.75 4.28 -7.39
N VAL A 46 8.45 4.08 -7.64
CA VAL A 46 7.48 3.63 -6.64
C VAL A 46 6.72 2.44 -7.22
N GLU A 47 6.53 1.41 -6.41
CA GLU A 47 5.67 0.27 -6.71
C GLU A 47 4.48 0.30 -5.76
N THR A 48 3.28 0.10 -6.29
CA THR A 48 2.03 0.37 -5.56
C THR A 48 1.16 -0.88 -5.37
N THR A 49 1.71 -2.08 -5.62
CA THR A 49 0.98 -3.33 -5.46
C THR A 49 0.62 -3.54 -3.98
N PRO A 50 -0.68 -3.62 -3.61
CA PRO A 50 -1.10 -3.71 -2.19
C PRO A 50 -0.56 -4.93 -1.44
N ARG A 51 -0.22 -6.01 -2.15
CA ARG A 51 0.38 -7.22 -1.55
C ARG A 51 1.76 -6.95 -0.93
N ASN A 52 2.45 -5.89 -1.35
CA ASN A 52 3.78 -5.59 -0.85
C ASN A 52 3.82 -5.31 0.64
N ALA A 53 2.80 -4.65 1.22
CA ALA A 53 2.73 -4.41 2.66
C ALA A 53 2.78 -5.72 3.46
N ARG A 54 2.16 -6.78 2.96
CA ARG A 54 2.13 -8.12 3.60
C ARG A 54 3.40 -8.94 3.36
N ARG A 55 4.31 -8.44 2.52
CA ARG A 55 5.57 -9.09 2.13
C ARG A 55 6.76 -8.16 2.31
N CYS A 56 6.59 -7.07 3.06
CA CYS A 56 7.62 -6.04 3.19
C CYS A 56 8.88 -6.59 3.87
N ASP A 57 8.76 -7.56 4.77
CA ASP A 57 9.89 -8.28 5.36
C ASP A 57 10.75 -9.01 4.31
N SER A 58 10.11 -9.59 3.30
CA SER A 58 10.76 -10.25 2.17
C SER A 58 11.37 -9.22 1.21
N LEU A 59 10.65 -8.14 0.95
CA LEU A 59 11.12 -7.04 0.09
C LEU A 59 12.32 -6.33 0.70
N TYR A 60 12.33 -6.07 2.00
CA TYR A 60 13.45 -5.45 2.73
C TYR A 60 14.74 -6.25 2.60
N ARG A 61 14.67 -7.58 2.61
CA ARG A 61 15.84 -8.44 2.36
C ARG A 61 16.40 -8.28 0.94
N ILE A 62 15.56 -7.86 -0.01
CA ILE A 62 15.94 -7.56 -1.39
C ILE A 62 16.27 -6.08 -1.55
N TYR A 63 15.68 -5.14 -0.81
CA TYR A 63 15.92 -3.70 -0.90
C TYR A 63 16.06 -3.10 0.50
N PRO A 64 17.26 -3.18 1.11
CA PRO A 64 17.48 -2.74 2.49
C PRO A 64 17.32 -1.22 2.71
N ASP A 65 17.25 -0.44 1.64
CA ASP A 65 17.05 1.01 1.61
C ASP A 65 15.62 1.42 1.24
N MET A 66 14.70 0.45 1.12
CA MET A 66 13.32 0.72 0.75
C MET A 66 12.58 1.54 1.83
N LYS A 67 11.55 2.27 1.39
CA LYS A 67 10.53 2.83 2.28
C LYS A 67 9.18 2.21 1.96
N LEU A 68 8.47 1.75 2.98
CA LEU A 68 7.12 1.23 2.85
C LEU A 68 6.12 2.25 3.39
N VAL A 69 5.24 2.74 2.52
CA VAL A 69 4.02 3.45 2.93
C VAL A 69 2.85 2.46 2.88
N ASN A 70 2.33 2.08 4.05
CA ASN A 70 1.16 1.23 4.21
C ASN A 70 -0.08 2.10 4.36
N MET A 71 -0.85 2.22 3.28
CA MET A 71 -2.14 2.92 3.29
C MET A 71 -3.22 2.03 3.91
N ILE A 72 -3.89 2.51 4.96
CA ILE A 72 -5.04 1.86 5.59
C ILE A 72 -6.30 2.68 5.36
N ARG A 73 -7.45 2.01 5.42
CA ARG A 73 -8.78 2.57 5.15
C ARG A 73 -9.84 1.75 5.88
N ASP A 74 -10.98 2.34 6.21
CA ASP A 74 -12.19 1.66 6.69
C ASP A 74 -12.45 0.38 5.90
N GLY A 75 -12.51 -0.74 6.62
CA GLY A 75 -12.64 -2.07 6.03
C GLY A 75 -13.97 -2.28 5.31
N ARG A 76 -15.02 -1.59 5.73
CA ARG A 76 -16.35 -1.64 5.10
C ARG A 76 -16.30 -0.97 3.72
N ASP A 77 -15.63 0.16 3.62
CA ASP A 77 -15.43 0.83 2.32
C ASP A 77 -14.52 0.05 1.39
N VAL A 78 -13.50 -0.63 1.95
CA VAL A 78 -12.65 -1.56 1.17
C VAL A 78 -13.48 -2.74 0.66
N ALA A 79 -14.28 -3.37 1.52
CA ALA A 79 -15.17 -4.48 1.13
C ALA A 79 -16.15 -4.04 0.04
N ALA A 80 -16.78 -2.88 0.19
CA ALA A 80 -17.64 -2.27 -0.82
C ALA A 80 -16.93 -2.11 -2.17
N SER A 81 -15.67 -1.66 -2.16
CA SER A 81 -14.88 -1.51 -3.39
C SER A 81 -14.46 -2.84 -4.02
N ILE A 82 -14.23 -3.89 -3.24
CA ILE A 82 -13.86 -5.22 -3.77
C ILE A 82 -15.05 -5.84 -4.47
N VAL A 83 -16.20 -5.86 -3.79
CA VAL A 83 -17.46 -6.41 -4.31
C VAL A 83 -17.87 -5.67 -5.58
N SER A 84 -17.83 -4.33 -5.59
CA SER A 84 -18.26 -3.56 -6.77
C SER A 84 -17.38 -3.75 -8.01
N ARG A 85 -16.15 -4.28 -7.86
CA ARG A 85 -15.19 -4.45 -8.96
C ARG A 85 -15.04 -5.90 -9.40
N GLY A 86 -15.71 -6.85 -8.74
CA GLY A 86 -15.51 -8.29 -8.98
C GLY A 86 -14.08 -8.75 -8.71
N TRP A 87 -13.39 -8.08 -7.78
CA TRP A 87 -11.95 -8.28 -7.52
C TRP A 87 -11.68 -9.33 -6.43
N GLY A 88 -12.70 -10.05 -5.98
CA GLY A 88 -12.64 -10.98 -4.86
C GLY A 88 -13.97 -11.70 -4.67
N SER A 89 -14.35 -11.94 -3.41
CA SER A 89 -15.67 -12.50 -3.10
C SER A 89 -16.77 -11.51 -3.45
N ASP A 90 -17.87 -12.02 -4.00
CA ASP A 90 -19.11 -11.26 -4.22
C ASP A 90 -19.86 -11.00 -2.90
N GLU A 91 -19.40 -11.60 -1.79
CA GLU A 91 -19.99 -11.46 -0.48
C GLU A 91 -19.26 -10.43 0.38
N PHE A 92 -20.00 -9.42 0.83
CA PHE A 92 -19.46 -8.30 1.60
C PHE A 92 -18.76 -8.73 2.90
N LEU A 93 -19.34 -9.67 3.65
CA LEU A 93 -18.76 -10.14 4.92
C LEU A 93 -17.44 -10.88 4.71
N THR A 94 -17.36 -11.69 3.66
CA THR A 94 -16.14 -12.38 3.24
C THR A 94 -15.06 -11.39 2.80
N ALA A 95 -15.44 -10.34 2.05
CA ALA A 95 -14.50 -9.27 1.71
C ALA A 95 -13.98 -8.51 2.94
N LEU A 96 -14.81 -8.35 3.97
CA LEU A 96 -14.42 -7.74 5.25
C LEU A 96 -13.46 -8.64 6.06
N ASP A 97 -13.69 -9.96 6.08
CA ASP A 97 -12.76 -10.93 6.68
C ASP A 97 -11.38 -10.86 5.99
N VAL A 98 -11.36 -10.81 4.66
CA VAL A 98 -10.13 -10.65 3.88
C VAL A 98 -9.43 -9.34 4.18
N TRP A 99 -10.16 -8.23 4.40
CA TRP A 99 -9.56 -6.96 4.83
C TRP A 99 -8.86 -7.11 6.19
N PHE A 100 -9.53 -7.71 7.17
CA PHE A 100 -8.98 -7.91 8.51
C PHE A 100 -7.72 -8.77 8.48
N GLU A 101 -7.74 -9.89 7.76
CA GLU A 101 -6.56 -10.74 7.59
C GLU A 101 -5.39 -9.99 6.95
N ARG A 102 -5.66 -9.15 5.96
CA ARG A 102 -4.62 -8.36 5.27
C ARG A 102 -4.02 -7.30 6.18
N MET A 103 -4.82 -6.66 7.05
CA MET A 103 -4.34 -5.72 8.06
C MET A 103 -3.38 -6.41 9.04
N MET A 104 -3.78 -7.57 9.58
CA MET A 104 -2.93 -8.38 10.47
C MET A 104 -1.63 -8.83 9.79
N GLN A 105 -1.71 -9.32 8.55
CA GLN A 105 -0.54 -9.76 7.78
C GLN A 105 0.44 -8.61 7.51
N ALA A 106 -0.07 -7.42 7.15
CA ALA A 106 0.76 -6.24 6.92
C ALA A 106 1.45 -5.80 8.21
N HIS A 107 0.71 -5.68 9.32
CA HIS A 107 1.28 -5.35 10.62
C HIS A 107 2.41 -6.31 11.03
N ASN A 108 2.16 -7.61 10.94
CA ASN A 108 3.15 -8.64 11.30
C ASN A 108 4.40 -8.60 10.41
N ALA A 109 4.25 -8.29 9.12
CA ALA A 109 5.40 -8.14 8.22
C ALA A 109 6.19 -6.86 8.53
N MET A 110 5.50 -5.75 8.82
CA MET A 110 6.10 -4.47 9.15
C MET A 110 6.88 -4.52 10.47
N ALA A 111 6.40 -5.26 11.46
CA ALA A 111 7.09 -5.46 12.74
C ALA A 111 8.46 -6.16 12.61
N ARG A 112 8.81 -6.70 11.43
CA ARG A 112 10.08 -7.39 11.16
C ARG A 112 11.10 -6.54 10.42
N ILE A 113 10.79 -5.28 10.15
CA ILE A 113 11.68 -4.34 9.47
C ILE A 113 11.85 -3.07 10.32
N PRO A 114 12.93 -2.29 10.12
CA PRO A 114 13.17 -1.09 10.92
C PRO A 114 11.99 -0.11 10.88
N ALA A 115 11.61 0.43 12.03
CA ALA A 115 10.45 1.31 12.16
C ALA A 115 10.55 2.57 11.30
N ASP A 116 11.77 3.09 11.10
CA ASP A 116 12.08 4.26 10.25
C ASP A 116 11.94 3.98 8.74
N GLN A 117 11.75 2.71 8.34
CA GLN A 117 11.44 2.31 6.96
C GLN A 117 9.97 2.07 6.71
N THR A 118 9.11 2.24 7.71
CA THR A 118 7.66 2.03 7.58
C THR A 118 6.86 3.23 8.02
N LEU A 119 5.81 3.53 7.25
CA LEU A 119 4.80 4.52 7.60
C LEU A 119 3.42 3.94 7.37
N THR A 120 2.59 3.88 8.41
CA THR A 120 1.14 3.70 8.25
C THR A 120 0.48 5.06 8.04
N LEU A 121 -0.32 5.18 6.98
CA LEU A 121 -1.08 6.38 6.63
C LEU A 121 -2.55 6.01 6.47
N GLN A 122 -3.45 6.78 7.08
CA GLN A 122 -4.90 6.56 6.94
C GLN A 122 -5.41 7.36 5.75
N LEU A 123 -6.22 6.73 4.90
CA LEU A 123 -6.78 7.42 3.74
C LEU A 123 -7.72 8.54 4.19
N GLU A 124 -8.54 8.28 5.21
CA GLU A 124 -9.50 9.21 5.79
C GLU A 124 -8.83 10.49 6.29
N ASP A 125 -7.66 10.37 6.94
CA ASP A 125 -6.89 11.54 7.37
C ASP A 125 -6.31 12.29 6.18
N LEU A 126 -5.70 11.57 5.23
CA LEU A 126 -5.08 12.14 4.05
C LEU A 126 -6.06 12.91 3.15
N VAL A 127 -7.33 12.49 3.10
CA VAL A 127 -8.34 13.09 2.20
C VAL A 127 -9.37 13.95 2.91
N ASN A 128 -9.52 13.85 4.23
CA ASN A 128 -10.59 14.54 4.96
C ASN A 128 -10.19 15.05 6.36
N ASN A 129 -9.80 14.18 7.29
CA ASN A 129 -9.80 14.54 8.71
C ASN A 129 -8.59 15.40 9.13
N ASP A 130 -7.40 15.09 8.61
CA ASP A 130 -6.14 15.73 9.03
C ASP A 130 -5.16 15.77 7.85
N ARG A 131 -5.63 16.42 6.77
CA ARG A 131 -5.03 16.38 5.43
C ARG A 131 -3.59 16.89 5.42
N GLU A 132 -3.36 18.08 5.94
CA GLU A 132 -2.04 18.72 5.93
C GLU A 132 -1.03 17.94 6.78
N THR A 133 -1.40 17.56 8.01
CA THR A 133 -0.50 16.78 8.88
C THR A 133 -0.15 15.43 8.25
N SER A 134 -1.13 14.76 7.64
CA SER A 134 -0.91 13.48 6.94
C SER A 134 0.00 13.62 5.73
N TYR A 135 -0.18 14.70 4.96
CA TYR A 135 0.66 15.02 3.82
C TYR A 135 2.09 15.33 4.26
N ASP A 136 2.27 16.20 5.25
CA ASP A 136 3.58 16.57 5.78
C ASP A 136 4.31 15.36 6.37
N LYS A 137 3.59 14.50 7.10
CA LYS A 137 4.13 13.23 7.62
C LYS A 137 4.65 12.33 6.51
N LEU A 138 3.92 12.22 5.39
CA LEU A 138 4.34 11.46 4.21
C LEU A 138 5.62 12.03 3.60
N PHE A 139 5.70 13.35 3.42
CA PHE A 139 6.88 14.00 2.84
C PHE A 139 8.11 13.92 3.74
N ALA A 140 7.93 14.15 5.05
CA ALA A 140 8.97 13.98 6.05
C ALA A 140 9.49 12.54 6.07
N PHE A 141 8.58 11.56 6.09
CA PHE A 141 8.95 10.14 6.04
C PHE A 141 9.72 9.80 4.77
N LEU A 142 9.29 10.29 3.60
CA LEU A 142 9.97 10.02 2.33
C LEU A 142 11.30 10.79 2.21
N GLY A 143 11.49 11.89 2.94
CA GLY A 143 12.65 12.77 2.80
C GLY A 143 12.68 13.41 1.41
N ILE A 144 11.54 13.94 0.98
CA ILE A 144 11.38 14.70 -0.27
C ILE A 144 10.72 16.05 0.03
N HIS A 145 10.92 17.02 -0.85
CA HIS A 145 10.30 18.35 -0.71
C HIS A 145 8.98 18.41 -1.46
N ASP A 146 8.02 19.14 -0.88
CA ASP A 146 6.78 19.48 -1.57
C ASP A 146 7.07 20.34 -2.81
N SER A 147 6.31 20.11 -3.87
CA SER A 147 6.43 20.82 -5.13
C SER A 147 5.06 21.24 -5.62
N ASN A 148 4.97 22.37 -6.31
CA ASN A 148 3.69 22.90 -6.80
C ASN A 148 2.86 21.87 -7.59
N PRO A 149 3.43 21.06 -8.51
CA PRO A 149 2.66 20.02 -9.19
C PRO A 149 2.08 18.96 -8.24
N THR A 150 2.82 18.55 -7.22
CA THR A 150 2.36 17.55 -6.25
C THR A 150 1.31 18.11 -5.31
N ARG A 151 1.51 19.34 -4.81
CA ARG A 151 0.53 20.08 -4.02
C ARG A 151 -0.78 20.24 -4.80
N ASN A 152 -0.71 20.68 -6.05
CA ASN A 152 -1.90 20.85 -6.88
C ASN A 152 -2.64 19.52 -7.10
N TYR A 153 -1.91 18.41 -7.29
CA TYR A 153 -2.52 17.09 -7.36
C TYR A 153 -3.20 16.71 -6.04
N PHE A 154 -2.54 16.94 -4.91
CA PHE A 154 -3.07 16.67 -3.59
C PHE A 154 -4.40 17.40 -3.37
N GLU A 155 -4.46 18.71 -3.61
CA GLU A 155 -5.70 19.48 -3.47
C GLU A 155 -6.81 19.00 -4.42
N ALA A 156 -6.45 18.75 -5.68
CA ALA A 156 -7.44 18.43 -6.70
C ALA A 156 -7.96 16.99 -6.64
N LYS A 157 -7.15 16.03 -6.15
CA LYS A 157 -7.43 14.58 -6.25
C LYS A 157 -7.48 13.85 -4.91
N MET A 158 -6.81 14.35 -3.88
CA MET A 158 -6.76 13.72 -2.56
C MET A 158 -7.64 14.50 -1.58
N ASN A 159 -8.95 14.45 -1.83
CA ASN A 159 -9.97 15.16 -1.07
C ASN A 159 -11.19 14.25 -0.79
N SER A 160 -12.09 14.70 0.08
CA SER A 160 -13.22 13.91 0.58
C SER A 160 -14.17 13.44 -0.53
N GLU A 161 -14.36 14.26 -1.58
CA GLU A 161 -15.19 13.92 -2.75
C GLU A 161 -14.63 12.71 -3.50
N ASN A 162 -13.31 12.63 -3.65
CA ASN A 162 -12.62 11.52 -4.33
C ASN A 162 -12.21 10.37 -3.39
N GLY A 163 -12.30 10.57 -2.07
CA GLY A 163 -11.96 9.58 -1.06
C GLY A 163 -12.92 8.39 -1.03
N HIS A 164 -14.12 8.54 -1.59
CA HIS A 164 -15.21 7.56 -1.55
C HIS A 164 -15.61 7.16 -0.13
N LEU A 165 -15.51 8.08 0.83
CA LEU A 165 -15.76 7.80 2.24
C LEU A 165 -17.23 7.40 2.47
N ASN A 166 -17.46 6.44 3.36
CA ASN A 166 -18.79 5.91 3.72
C ASN A 166 -19.58 5.31 2.54
N ARG A 167 -18.92 4.92 1.44
CA ARG A 167 -19.58 4.28 0.28
C ARG A 167 -20.25 2.96 0.65
N TRP A 168 -19.78 2.30 1.70
CA TRP A 168 -20.32 1.00 2.14
C TRP A 168 -21.81 1.07 2.50
N VAL A 169 -22.28 2.21 3.01
CA VAL A 169 -23.70 2.41 3.39
C VAL A 169 -24.63 2.21 2.20
N GLN A 170 -24.20 2.64 1.01
CA GLN A 170 -24.93 2.49 -0.24
C GLN A 170 -24.71 1.12 -0.91
N SER A 171 -23.65 0.41 -0.50
CA SER A 171 -23.22 -0.86 -1.12
C SER A 171 -23.75 -2.10 -0.38
N VAL A 172 -24.41 -1.90 0.76
CA VAL A 172 -24.96 -2.97 1.61
C VAL A 172 -26.45 -2.78 1.78
N ASP A 173 -27.21 -3.87 1.67
CA ASP A 173 -28.64 -3.90 1.93
C ASP A 173 -28.94 -3.31 3.33
N PRO A 174 -29.93 -2.42 3.48
CA PRO A 174 -30.28 -1.84 4.78
C PRO A 174 -30.42 -2.85 5.92
N SER A 175 -30.98 -4.04 5.65
CA SER A 175 -31.16 -5.12 6.64
C SER A 175 -29.85 -5.75 7.14
N MET A 176 -28.76 -5.61 6.37
CA MET A 176 -27.45 -6.18 6.70
C MET A 176 -26.51 -5.20 7.39
N ARG A 177 -26.86 -3.90 7.47
CA ARG A 177 -25.96 -2.85 7.99
C ARG A 177 -25.59 -3.05 9.46
N ASP A 178 -26.53 -3.49 10.29
CA ASP A 178 -26.27 -3.77 11.70
C ASP A 178 -25.31 -4.94 11.87
N THR A 179 -25.50 -6.01 11.09
CA THR A 179 -24.61 -7.18 11.04
C THR A 179 -23.19 -6.79 10.63
N VAL A 180 -23.05 -5.98 9.57
CA VAL A 180 -21.76 -5.47 9.11
C VAL A 180 -21.10 -4.61 10.17
N THR A 181 -21.85 -3.69 10.79
CA THR A 181 -21.34 -2.79 11.82
C THR A 181 -20.85 -3.55 13.04
N LYS A 182 -21.62 -4.54 13.51
CA LYS A 182 -21.24 -5.39 14.64
C LYS A 182 -19.96 -6.18 14.35
N LYS A 183 -19.90 -6.89 13.22
CA LYS A 183 -18.72 -7.67 12.81
C LYS A 183 -17.49 -6.77 12.67
N TYR A 184 -17.65 -5.57 12.09
CA TYR A 184 -16.57 -4.61 11.95
C TYR A 184 -16.05 -4.12 13.30
N ALA A 185 -16.93 -3.79 14.24
CA ALA A 185 -16.54 -3.38 15.60
C ALA A 185 -15.76 -4.48 16.33
N GLU A 186 -16.18 -5.74 16.22
CA GLU A 186 -15.45 -6.90 16.76
C GLU A 186 -14.06 -7.05 16.14
N MET A 187 -13.92 -6.79 14.83
CA MET A 187 -12.62 -6.78 14.15
C MET A 187 -11.73 -5.65 14.63
N LEU A 188 -12.26 -4.43 14.78
CA LEU A 188 -11.49 -3.29 15.27
C LEU A 188 -10.95 -3.55 16.69
N ALA A 189 -11.77 -4.11 17.57
CA ALA A 189 -11.33 -4.49 18.92
C ALA A 189 -10.16 -5.50 18.87
N ARG A 190 -10.23 -6.50 17.98
CA ARG A 190 -9.14 -7.47 17.80
C ARG A 190 -7.88 -6.86 17.19
N LEU A 191 -8.01 -5.83 16.34
CA LEU A 191 -6.86 -5.08 15.84
C LEU A 191 -6.20 -4.28 16.97
N ASP A 192 -7.01 -3.63 17.83
CA ASP A 192 -6.53 -2.90 19.00
C ASP A 192 -5.79 -3.84 19.98
N ASP A 193 -6.36 -5.01 20.29
CA ASP A 193 -5.74 -6.03 21.14
C ASP A 193 -4.38 -6.52 20.60
N ALA A 194 -4.22 -6.52 19.27
CA ALA A 194 -2.99 -6.92 18.60
C ALA A 194 -2.00 -5.75 18.39
N GLY A 195 -2.34 -4.52 18.82
CA GLY A 195 -1.50 -3.33 18.63
C GLY A 195 -1.44 -2.85 17.17
N VAL A 196 -2.40 -3.25 16.33
CA VAL A 196 -2.47 -2.81 14.93
C VAL A 196 -3.08 -1.43 14.85
N THR A 197 -2.40 -0.48 14.21
CA THR A 197 -3.03 0.79 13.83
C THR A 197 -4.23 0.52 12.93
N ARG A 198 -5.42 0.84 13.42
CA ARG A 198 -6.68 0.70 12.68
C ARG A 198 -7.13 2.03 12.06
N PRO A 199 -7.96 1.97 11.00
CA PRO A 199 -8.68 3.15 10.53
C PRO A 199 -9.65 3.68 11.59
N HIS A 200 -10.09 4.93 11.41
CA HIS A 200 -11.12 5.59 12.24
C HIS A 200 -12.45 4.84 12.26
#